data_AF-A0AA37K2Q4-F1
#
_entry.id   AF-A0AA37K2Q4-F1
#
_cell.length_a   1.000
_cell.length_b   1.000
_cell.length_c   1.000
_cell.angle_alpha   90.00
_cell.angle_beta   90.00
_cell.angle_gamma   90.00
#
_symmetry.space_group_name_H-M   'P 1'
#
loop_
_entity.id
_entity.type
_entity.pdbx_description
1 polymer ?
#
loop_
_entity_poly.entity_id
_entity_poly.type
_entity_poly.pdbx_seq_one_letter_code
_entity_poly.pdbx_strand_id
1 'polypeptide(L)'
;MWKENLYQPVEILIRNHEIFPIAEHQHSFFEMVYVHEGTGRFYVKESDCKVEEVIYHAHSLFLIPPETPHCFTIDTHSEYIFMRISSWLSDSKIKN
;
A
#
# COMPACT_ATOMS: atom_id res chain seq x y z
N MET A 1 15.49 2.79 -6.80
CA MET A 1 14.18 2.17 -6.59
C MET A 1 14.40 0.79 -5.98
N TRP A 2 13.83 0.53 -4.82
CA TRP A 2 13.95 -0.77 -4.13
C TRP A 2 12.66 -1.55 -4.33
N LYS A 3 12.76 -2.87 -4.56
CA LYS A 3 11.63 -3.75 -4.94
C LYS A 3 11.49 -4.87 -3.90
N GLU A 4 10.37 -4.88 -3.18
CA GLU A 4 10.02 -5.96 -2.25
C GLU A 4 9.36 -7.14 -2.98
N ASN A 5 9.60 -8.35 -2.48
CA ASN A 5 8.94 -9.58 -2.92
C ASN A 5 8.35 -10.31 -1.70
N LEU A 6 7.24 -11.04 -1.90
CA LEU A 6 6.62 -11.87 -0.86
C LEU A 6 7.24 -13.26 -0.81
N TYR A 7 7.25 -13.86 0.38
CA TYR A 7 7.70 -15.24 0.59
C TYR A 7 6.52 -16.20 0.80
N GLN A 8 5.34 -15.68 1.19
CA GLN A 8 4.09 -16.43 1.29
C GLN A 8 2.99 -15.83 0.39
N PRO A 9 1.92 -16.60 0.03
CA PRO A 9 0.85 -16.10 -0.84
C PRO A 9 0.11 -14.89 -0.27
N VAL A 10 0.03 -14.81 1.06
CA VAL A 10 -0.55 -13.71 1.82
C VAL A 10 0.33 -13.43 3.03
N GLU A 11 0.63 -12.17 3.31
CA GLU A 11 1.32 -11.71 4.51
C GLU A 11 0.54 -10.54 5.14
N ILE A 12 0.44 -10.51 6.47
CA ILE A 12 -0.18 -9.40 7.22
C ILE A 12 0.90 -8.73 8.06
N LEU A 13 1.02 -7.41 7.93
CA LEU A 13 1.94 -6.58 8.71
C LEU A 13 1.15 -5.51 9.46
N ILE A 14 1.35 -5.46 10.77
CA ILE A 14 0.87 -4.35 11.60
C ILE A 14 2.05 -3.43 11.86
N ARG A 15 1.82 -2.13 11.71
CA ARG A 15 2.86 -1.11 11.76
C ARG A 15 2.35 0.12 12.48
N ASN A 16 3.02 0.45 13.59
CA ASN A 16 2.81 1.68 14.36
C ASN A 16 3.91 2.66 13.99
N HIS A 17 3.53 3.81 13.41
CA HIS A 17 4.48 4.80 12.92
C HIS A 17 4.13 6.21 13.43
N GLU A 18 5.13 6.84 14.04
CA GLU A 18 5.14 8.30 14.26
C GLU A 18 5.72 9.05 13.06
N ILE A 19 6.57 8.38 12.28
CA ILE A 19 7.20 8.87 11.04
C ILE A 19 7.26 7.65 10.11
N PHE A 20 6.68 7.73 8.91
CA PHE A 20 6.83 6.67 7.91
C PHE A 20 8.14 6.91 7.16
N PRO A 21 9.15 6.03 7.28
CA PRO A 21 10.47 6.29 6.70
C PRO A 21 10.55 5.95 5.20
N ILE A 22 9.49 5.41 4.61
CA ILE A 22 9.57 4.79 3.28
C ILE A 22 9.27 5.84 2.21
N ALA A 23 10.34 6.25 1.51
CA ALA A 23 10.26 7.02 0.28
C ALA A 23 9.38 6.30 -0.78
N GLU A 24 9.08 6.99 -1.89
CA GLU A 24 8.36 6.41 -3.04
C GLU A 24 8.89 5.01 -3.38
N HIS A 25 7.97 4.03 -3.43
CA HIS A 25 8.29 2.63 -3.68
C HIS A 25 7.17 1.94 -4.47
N GLN A 26 7.48 0.73 -4.96
CA GLN A 26 6.52 -0.13 -5.63
C GLN A 26 6.79 -1.60 -5.28
N HIS A 27 5.81 -2.44 -5.52
CA HIS A 27 5.82 -3.87 -5.17
C HIS A 27 5.43 -4.73 -6.37
N SER A 28 5.77 -6.03 -6.34
CA SER A 28 5.35 -7.03 -7.35
C SER A 28 4.02 -7.73 -6.99
N PHE A 29 3.35 -7.26 -5.94
CA PHE A 29 2.16 -7.86 -5.34
C PHE A 29 1.09 -6.80 -5.08
N PHE A 30 -0.15 -7.23 -4.82
CA PHE A 30 -1.21 -6.34 -4.35
C PHE A 30 -0.99 -6.03 -2.88
N GLU A 31 -1.19 -4.78 -2.48
CA GLU A 31 -1.16 -4.38 -1.08
C GLU A 31 -2.47 -3.68 -0.72
N MET A 32 -3.18 -4.23 0.27
CA MET A 32 -4.31 -3.58 0.89
C MET A 32 -3.84 -2.90 2.18
N VAL A 33 -4.14 -1.61 2.31
CA VAL A 33 -3.75 -0.81 3.47
C VAL A 33 -5.00 -0.35 4.18
N TYR A 34 -5.16 -0.78 5.43
CA TYR A 34 -6.18 -0.27 6.32
C TYR A 34 -5.53 0.63 7.36
N VAL A 35 -5.96 1.89 7.41
CA VAL A 35 -5.50 2.85 8.42
C VAL A 35 -6.35 2.63 9.67
N HIS A 36 -5.82 1.97 10.70
CA HIS A 36 -6.57 1.75 11.93
C HIS A 36 -6.80 3.06 12.68
N GLU A 37 -5.73 3.87 12.80
CA GLU A 37 -5.77 5.20 13.40
C GLU A 37 -4.81 6.17 12.67
N GLY A 38 -5.01 7.46 12.89
CA GLY A 38 -4.16 8.52 12.37
C GLY A 38 -4.65 9.20 11.10
N THR A 39 -3.82 10.11 10.57
CA THR A 39 -4.13 10.97 9.42
C THR A 39 -2.86 11.30 8.65
N GLY A 40 -3.02 11.63 7.38
CA GLY A 40 -1.93 12.03 6.50
C GLY A 40 -2.36 12.02 5.04
N ARG A 41 -1.40 11.85 4.14
CA ARG A 41 -1.68 11.81 2.69
C ARG A 41 -1.10 10.58 2.04
N PHE A 42 -1.86 10.03 1.10
CA PHE A 42 -1.47 8.97 0.21
C PHE A 42 -1.22 9.56 -1.18
N TYR A 43 -0.04 9.28 -1.72
CA TYR A 43 0.37 9.69 -3.05
C TYR A 43 0.48 8.46 -3.93
N VAL A 44 -0.13 8.51 -5.11
CA VAL A 44 0.04 7.49 -6.13
C VAL A 44 0.45 8.15 -7.44
N LYS A 45 1.44 7.56 -8.10
CA LYS A 45 1.93 8.01 -9.39
C LYS A 45 1.41 7.07 -10.47
N GLU A 46 0.56 7.59 -11.34
CA GLU A 46 0.14 6.90 -12.56
C GLU A 46 1.00 7.32 -13.75
N SER A 47 0.97 6.49 -14.79
CA SER A 47 1.59 6.73 -16.09
C SER A 47 1.39 8.19 -16.56
N ASP A 48 2.43 8.75 -17.21
CA ASP A 48 2.52 10.15 -17.67
C ASP A 48 2.68 11.23 -16.58
N CYS A 49 3.27 10.87 -15.43
CA CYS A 49 3.62 11.79 -14.33
C CYS A 49 2.42 12.40 -13.60
N LYS A 50 1.21 11.87 -13.79
CA LYS A 50 0.04 12.26 -12.99
C LYS A 50 0.22 11.71 -11.58
N VAL A 51 0.23 12.61 -10.60
CA VAL A 51 0.24 12.26 -9.18
C VAL A 51 -1.15 12.54 -8.63
N GLU A 52 -1.82 11.52 -8.12
CA GLU A 52 -3.03 11.70 -7.33
C GLU A 52 -2.65 11.73 -5.85
N GLU A 53 -3.17 12.74 -5.14
CA GLU A 53 -3.03 12.90 -3.70
C GLU A 53 -4.39 12.73 -3.05
N VAL A 54 -4.47 11.85 -2.05
CA VAL A 54 -5.67 11.62 -1.24
C VAL A 54 -5.32 11.85 0.22
N ILE A 55 -6.07 12.72 0.89
CA ILE A 55 -5.99 12.87 2.35
C ILE A 55 -6.71 11.66 2.97
N TYR A 56 -6.04 10.96 3.87
CA TYR A 56 -6.61 9.82 4.58
C TYR A 56 -6.84 10.15 6.04
N HIS A 57 -7.80 9.42 6.61
CA HIS A 57 -8.13 9.44 8.04
C HIS A 57 -8.22 8.00 8.58
N ALA A 58 -8.39 7.87 9.89
CA ALA A 58 -8.71 6.60 10.51
C ALA A 58 -9.85 5.89 9.77
N HIS A 59 -9.70 4.58 9.59
CA HIS A 59 -10.58 3.66 8.87
C HIS A 59 -10.56 3.80 7.33
N SER A 60 -9.65 4.59 6.77
CA SER A 60 -9.44 4.61 5.30
C SER A 60 -8.90 3.27 4.82
N LEU A 61 -9.34 2.85 3.63
CA LEU A 61 -8.94 1.60 3.00
C LEU A 61 -8.41 1.86 1.59
N PHE A 62 -7.22 1.37 1.31
CA PHE A 62 -6.58 1.45 0.01
C PHE A 62 -6.30 0.06 -0.54
N LEU A 63 -6.45 -0.11 -1.85
CA LEU A 63 -5.99 -1.29 -2.56
C LEU A 63 -5.03 -0.83 -3.66
N ILE A 64 -3.78 -1.26 -3.56
CA ILE A 64 -2.69 -0.81 -4.40
C ILE A 64 -2.29 -1.96 -5.32
N PRO A 65 -2.43 -1.80 -6.66
CA PRO A 65 -1.99 -2.81 -7.61
C PRO A 65 -0.46 -2.98 -7.65
N PRO A 66 0.03 -4.13 -8.13
CA PRO A 66 1.45 -4.32 -8.43
C PRO A 66 1.99 -3.23 -9.37
N GLU A 67 3.28 -2.96 -9.23
CA GLU A 67 4.05 -2.00 -10.04
C GLU A 67 3.48 -0.56 -10.03
N THR A 68 2.68 -0.22 -9.01
CA THR A 68 2.16 1.12 -8.78
C THR A 68 3.09 1.87 -7.82
N PRO A 69 3.81 2.93 -8.26
CA PRO A 69 4.63 3.74 -7.37
C PRO A 69 3.75 4.58 -6.45
N HIS A 70 4.01 4.50 -5.14
CA HIS A 70 3.22 5.21 -4.14
C HIS A 70 4.05 5.55 -2.90
N CYS A 71 3.52 6.47 -2.08
CA CYS A 71 4.04 6.72 -0.73
C CYS A 71 2.96 7.25 0.21
N PHE A 72 3.20 7.09 1.51
CA PHE A 72 2.40 7.67 2.57
C PHE A 72 3.21 8.73 3.31
N THR A 73 2.52 9.81 3.69
CA THR A 73 3.01 10.79 4.65
C THR A 73 2.13 10.74 5.90
N ILE A 74 2.70 11.06 7.05
CA ILE A 74 2.03 10.99 8.36
C ILE A 74 1.90 12.40 8.91
N ASP A 75 0.67 12.82 9.18
CA ASP A 75 0.39 14.09 9.87
C ASP A 75 0.21 13.87 11.38
N THR A 76 -0.33 12.72 11.80
CA THR A 76 -0.49 12.31 13.20
C THR A 76 -0.07 10.86 13.40
N HIS A 77 0.31 10.45 14.62
CA HIS A 77 0.58 9.03 14.94
C HIS A 77 -0.45 8.10 14.29
N SER A 78 0.04 7.12 13.53
CA SER A 78 -0.80 6.26 12.70
C SER A 78 -0.45 4.79 12.88
N GLU A 79 -1.47 3.96 13.01
CA GLU A 79 -1.38 2.51 12.94
C GLU A 79 -1.97 2.03 11.62
N TYR A 80 -1.20 1.21 10.91
CA TYR A 80 -1.60 0.61 9.65
C TYR A 80 -1.62 -0.92 9.74
N ILE A 81 -2.58 -1.51 9.06
CA ILE A 81 -2.65 -2.93 8.78
C ILE A 81 -2.46 -3.11 7.28
N PHE A 82 -1.32 -3.68 6.90
CA PHE A 82 -1.00 -4.03 5.52
C PHE A 82 -1.32 -5.51 5.29
N MET A 83 -2.12 -5.80 4.28
CA MET A 83 -2.34 -7.16 3.78
C MET A 83 -1.76 -7.24 2.38
N ARG A 84 -0.72 -8.05 2.22
CA ARG A 84 0.01 -8.23 0.97
C ARG A 84 -0.41 -9.54 0.34
N ILE A 85 -0.82 -9.49 -0.92
CA ILE A 85 -1.41 -10.61 -1.65
C ILE A 85 -0.62 -10.82 -2.94
N SER A 86 -0.05 -12.01 -3.08
CA SER A 86 0.68 -12.41 -4.28
C SER A 86 -0.17 -12.28 -5.55
N SER A 87 0.44 -11.77 -6.62
CA SER A 87 -0.25 -11.53 -7.90
C SER A 87 -0.66 -12.82 -8.63
N TRP A 88 -0.05 -13.97 -8.32
CA TRP A 88 -0.50 -15.24 -8.90
C TRP A 88 -1.91 -15.66 -8.44
N LEU A 89 -2.38 -15.20 -7.27
CA LEU A 89 -3.73 -15.50 -6.80
C LEU A 89 -4.80 -14.80 -7.65
N SER A 90 -4.49 -13.63 -8.23
CA SER A 90 -5.39 -12.97 -9.19
C SER A 90 -5.37 -13.60 -10.58
N ASP A 91 -4.30 -14.33 -10.92
CA ASP A 91 -4.12 -14.97 -12.23
C ASP A 91 -4.72 -16.38 -12.32
N SER A 92 -5.08 -16.98 -11.17
CA SER A 92 -5.94 -18.16 -11.11
C SER A 92 -7.32 -17.81 -11.65
N LYS A 93 -7.44 -17.88 -12.98
CA LYS A 93 -8.69 -17.81 -13.73
C LYS A 93 -9.77 -18.58 -12.98
N ILE A 94 -10.84 -17.87 -12.63
CA ILE A 94 -12.17 -18.45 -12.44
C ILE A 94 -12.48 -19.14 -13.78
N LYS A 95 -12.14 -20.42 -13.90
CA LYS A 95 -12.62 -21.27 -14.98
C LYS A 95 -14.08 -21.55 -14.68
N ASN A 96 -14.96 -20.64 -15.12
CA ASN A 96 -16.35 -20.99 -15.40
C ASN A 96 -16.41 -21.86 -16.66
#